data_AF-X1G972-F1
#
_entry.id   AF-X1G972-F1
#
_cell.length_a   1.000
_cell.length_b   1.000
_cell.length_c   1.000
_cell.angle_alpha   90.00
_cell.angle_beta   90.00
_cell.angle_gamma   90.00
#
_symmetry.space_group_name_H-M   'P 1'
#
loop_
_entity.id
_entity.type
_entity.pdbx_description
1 polymer ?
#
loop_
_entity_poly.entity_id
_entity_poly.type
_entity_poly.pdbx_seq_one_letter_code
_entity_poly.pdbx_strand_id
1 'polypeptide(L)'
;MVKLQTIIILIIWLVGFTLAGCTKETTPLLEYTLLTDKSYEDANSAEIIWEILVSPNITKESLENLLSKLYELALEEATSEKYRPTVIDIKAYTSEKYAKSDLDQWIGRVSKTGFNTKPRFKYNERQFNNNGESTEIKFGLSKLERYGIWKKIIRAEDRAADEAIKEFPDMTPLEEFEELENELLSKFKSDLAQTEG
;
A
#
# COMPACT_ATOMS: atom_id res chain seq x y z
N MET A 1 27.26 68.41 -4.51
CA MET A 1 26.07 68.08 -3.69
C MET A 1 25.26 66.93 -4.33
N VAL A 2 25.92 65.89 -4.85
CA VAL A 2 25.29 64.79 -5.63
C VAL A 2 25.55 63.40 -5.01
N LYS A 3 26.46 63.29 -4.03
CA LYS A 3 26.90 62.00 -3.46
C LYS A 3 25.97 61.42 -2.38
N LEU A 4 25.09 62.23 -1.77
CA LEU A 4 24.24 61.75 -0.67
C LEU A 4 22.94 61.09 -1.16
N GLN A 5 22.36 61.55 -2.28
CA GLN A 5 21.14 60.97 -2.84
C GLN A 5 21.37 59.58 -3.44
N THR A 6 22.53 59.32 -4.03
CA THR A 6 22.87 58.02 -4.64
C THR A 6 23.06 56.92 -3.60
N ILE A 7 23.54 57.24 -2.40
CA ILE A 7 23.71 56.26 -1.31
C ILE A 7 22.35 55.84 -0.72
N ILE A 8 21.40 56.77 -0.61
CA ILE A 8 20.06 56.47 -0.07
C ILE A 8 19.28 55.51 -0.98
N ILE A 9 19.37 55.68 -2.30
CA ILE A 9 18.67 54.80 -3.27
C ILE A 9 19.22 53.38 -3.24
N LEU A 10 20.52 53.20 -2.99
CA LEU A 10 21.16 51.88 -2.92
C LEU A 10 20.75 51.10 -1.67
N ILE A 11 20.58 51.79 -0.53
CA ILE A 11 20.12 51.17 0.73
C ILE A 11 18.65 50.73 0.61
N ILE A 12 17.80 51.51 -0.07
CA ILE A 12 16.39 51.14 -0.30
C ILE A 12 16.28 49.87 -1.17
N TRP A 13 17.15 49.71 -2.16
CA TRP A 13 17.21 48.47 -2.96
C TRP A 13 17.74 47.26 -2.17
N LEU A 14 18.70 47.47 -1.27
CA LEU A 14 19.26 46.38 -0.46
C LEU A 14 18.28 45.90 0.63
N VAL A 15 17.48 46.80 1.19
CA VAL A 15 16.44 46.46 2.19
C VAL A 15 15.18 45.90 1.53
N GLY A 16 14.86 46.31 0.30
CA GLY A 16 13.71 45.77 -0.46
C GLY A 16 13.87 44.31 -0.91
N PHE A 17 15.10 43.78 -1.00
CA PHE A 17 15.37 42.44 -1.52
C PHE A 17 15.35 41.33 -0.46
N THR A 18 15.37 41.66 0.84
CA THR A 18 15.38 40.66 1.94
C THR A 18 13.99 40.28 2.45
N LEU A 19 12.92 40.88 1.92
CA LEU A 19 11.53 40.58 2.30
C LEU A 19 10.76 39.78 1.25
N ALA A 20 11.45 39.15 0.29
CA ALA A 20 10.93 37.95 -0.37
C ALA A 20 11.06 36.74 0.57
N GLY A 21 10.48 36.88 1.77
CA GLY A 21 10.32 35.78 2.71
C GLY A 21 9.47 34.74 2.01
N CYS A 22 10.09 33.59 1.76
CA CYS A 22 9.45 32.39 1.23
C CYS A 22 8.36 31.98 2.23
N THR A 23 7.15 32.54 2.08
CA THR A 23 5.97 32.09 2.80
C THR A 23 5.71 30.69 2.29
N LYS A 24 6.15 29.67 3.05
CA LYS A 24 5.78 28.28 2.80
C LYS A 24 4.25 28.26 2.85
N GLU A 25 3.62 28.25 1.68
CA GLU A 25 2.18 28.02 1.59
C GLU A 25 1.93 26.71 2.32
N THR A 26 1.21 26.81 3.43
CA THR A 26 0.86 25.64 4.22
C THR A 26 -0.25 24.97 3.45
N THR A 27 0.11 23.95 2.67
CA THR A 27 -0.85 23.15 1.91
C THR A 27 -1.91 22.64 2.89
N PRO A 28 -3.20 22.89 2.64
CA PRO A 28 -4.26 22.42 3.53
C PRO A 28 -4.17 20.90 3.67
N LEU A 29 -4.36 20.40 4.89
CA LEU A 29 -4.30 18.96 5.17
C LEU A 29 -5.43 18.26 4.42
N LEU A 30 -5.11 17.15 3.75
CA LEU A 30 -6.08 16.34 3.02
C LEU A 30 -7.14 15.80 3.98
N GLU A 31 -8.41 16.00 3.65
CA GLU A 31 -9.54 15.46 4.42
C GLU A 31 -9.60 13.93 4.30
N TYR A 32 -9.99 13.27 5.39
CA TYR A 32 -10.11 11.81 5.45
C TYR A 32 -11.25 11.38 6.37
N THR A 33 -11.70 10.14 6.21
CA THR A 33 -12.66 9.46 7.10
C THR A 33 -12.02 8.17 7.63
N LEU A 34 -12.07 7.96 8.95
CA LEU A 34 -11.58 6.72 9.56
C LEU A 34 -12.59 5.59 9.33
N LEU A 35 -12.16 4.50 8.68
CA LEU A 35 -12.97 3.32 8.37
C LEU A 35 -12.81 2.21 9.41
N THR A 36 -11.56 1.95 9.76
CA THR A 36 -11.17 0.93 10.74
C THR A 36 -10.23 1.57 11.75
N ASP A 37 -10.55 1.37 13.03
CA ASP A 37 -9.69 1.71 14.16
C ASP A 37 -9.52 0.45 15.01
N LYS A 38 -8.34 -0.15 14.91
CA LYS A 38 -7.98 -1.35 15.68
C LYS A 38 -6.72 -1.04 16.45
N SER A 39 -6.86 -0.99 17.76
CA SER A 39 -5.75 -0.97 18.69
C SER A 39 -5.72 -2.26 19.49
N TYR A 40 -4.52 -2.79 19.70
CA TYR A 40 -4.26 -3.94 20.56
C TYR A 40 -3.06 -3.63 21.44
N GLU A 41 -3.16 -3.92 22.73
CA GLU A 41 -2.07 -3.70 23.68
C GLU A 41 -1.97 -4.91 24.62
N ASP A 42 -0.75 -5.42 24.79
CA ASP A 42 -0.41 -6.41 25.80
C ASP A 42 0.85 -6.01 26.57
N ALA A 43 1.35 -6.89 27.44
CA ALA A 43 2.49 -6.60 28.31
C ALA A 43 3.80 -6.28 27.54
N ASN A 44 3.90 -6.66 26.27
CA ASN A 44 5.13 -6.60 25.48
C ASN A 44 4.99 -5.81 24.18
N SER A 45 3.76 -5.56 23.72
CA SER A 45 3.49 -5.03 22.40
C SER A 45 2.26 -4.14 22.38
N ALA A 46 2.29 -3.15 21.50
CA ALA A 46 1.14 -2.33 21.16
C ALA A 46 1.07 -2.20 19.64
N GLU A 47 -0.11 -2.49 19.08
CA GLU A 47 -0.40 -2.50 17.67
C GLU A 47 -1.52 -1.50 17.38
N ILE A 48 -1.30 -0.64 16.38
CA ILE A 48 -2.29 0.31 15.88
C ILE A 48 -2.47 0.06 14.39
N ILE A 49 -3.69 -0.29 13.99
CA ILE A 49 -4.07 -0.55 12.60
C ILE A 49 -5.22 0.38 12.25
N TRP A 50 -4.94 1.34 11.38
CA TRP A 50 -5.92 2.29 10.88
C TRP A 50 -6.14 2.11 9.39
N GLU A 51 -7.39 2.17 8.99
CA GLU A 51 -7.78 2.26 7.59
C GLU A 51 -8.58 3.53 7.38
N ILE A 52 -8.14 4.36 6.44
CA ILE A 52 -8.77 5.65 6.15
C ILE A 52 -9.28 5.69 4.72
N LEU A 53 -10.36 6.44 4.53
CA LEU A 53 -10.88 6.84 3.24
C LEU A 53 -10.43 8.27 2.94
N VAL A 54 -9.90 8.49 1.75
CA VAL A 54 -9.54 9.81 1.23
C VAL A 54 -10.29 10.07 -0.06
N SER A 55 -10.48 11.35 -0.39
CA SER A 55 -11.08 11.76 -1.65
C SER A 55 -10.26 11.27 -2.85
N PRO A 56 -10.88 11.13 -4.04
CA PRO A 56 -10.12 10.85 -5.26
C PRO A 56 -9.31 12.07 -5.72
N ASN A 57 -8.40 11.87 -6.70
CA ASN A 57 -7.57 12.92 -7.30
C ASN A 57 -6.58 13.62 -6.35
N ILE A 58 -5.95 12.86 -5.44
CA ILE A 58 -4.96 13.41 -4.50
C ILE A 58 -3.55 13.32 -5.09
N THR A 59 -2.67 14.23 -4.66
CA THR A 59 -1.24 14.18 -5.02
C THR A 59 -0.47 13.31 -4.05
N LYS A 60 0.66 12.75 -4.50
CA LYS A 60 1.49 11.87 -3.67
C LYS A 60 2.00 12.61 -2.43
N GLU A 61 2.37 13.88 -2.60
CA GLU A 61 2.81 14.76 -1.52
C GLU A 61 1.72 15.01 -0.47
N SER A 62 0.48 15.32 -0.90
CA SER A 62 -0.63 15.52 0.04
C SER A 62 -0.96 14.26 0.84
N LEU A 63 -0.90 13.09 0.19
CA LEU A 63 -1.08 11.79 0.84
C LEU A 63 0.06 11.49 1.83
N GLU A 64 1.31 11.76 1.45
CA GLU A 64 2.48 11.56 2.33
C GLU A 64 2.36 12.40 3.60
N ASN A 65 1.99 13.68 3.44
CA ASN A 65 1.81 14.61 4.54
C ASN A 65 0.69 14.14 5.49
N LEU A 66 -0.43 13.67 4.94
CA LEU A 66 -1.52 13.11 5.73
C LEU A 66 -1.08 11.86 6.50
N LEU A 67 -0.47 10.89 5.82
CA LEU A 67 -0.01 9.65 6.45
C LEU A 67 1.05 9.91 7.53
N SER A 68 1.94 10.88 7.29
CA SER A 68 2.93 11.31 8.28
C SER A 68 2.25 11.88 9.53
N LYS A 69 1.25 12.75 9.34
CA LYS A 69 0.49 13.34 10.46
C LYS A 69 -0.26 12.27 11.26
N LEU A 70 -0.90 11.32 10.59
CA LEU A 70 -1.60 10.21 11.24
C LEU A 70 -0.65 9.27 11.98
N TYR A 71 0.55 9.04 11.43
CA TYR A 71 1.57 8.25 12.11
C TYR A 71 2.02 8.91 13.42
N GLU A 72 2.22 10.23 13.44
CA GLU A 72 2.53 10.95 14.69
C GLU A 72 1.36 10.89 15.68
N LEU A 73 0.11 11.01 15.21
CA LEU A 73 -1.06 10.83 16.06
C LEU A 73 -1.14 9.42 16.66
N ALA A 74 -0.85 8.38 15.87
CA ALA A 74 -0.80 7.01 16.36
C ALA A 74 0.31 6.81 17.41
N LEU A 75 1.45 7.51 17.27
CA LEU A 75 2.50 7.49 18.29
C LEU A 75 2.06 8.17 19.60
N GLU A 76 1.29 9.25 19.51
CA GLU A 76 0.74 9.97 20.66
C GLU A 76 -0.40 9.20 21.34
N GLU A 77 -1.21 8.48 20.56
CA GLU A 77 -2.37 7.74 21.07
C GLU A 77 -2.00 6.45 21.80
N ALA A 78 -0.84 5.86 21.48
CA ALA A 78 -0.38 4.66 22.18
C ALA A 78 -0.35 4.88 23.70
N THR A 79 -1.33 4.27 24.37
CA THR A 79 -1.90 4.69 25.65
C THR A 79 -1.02 4.50 26.87
N SER A 80 0.13 3.82 26.74
CA SER A 80 1.06 3.65 27.83
C SER A 80 2.37 4.38 27.57
N GLU A 81 2.71 5.34 28.45
CA GLU A 81 4.06 5.92 28.56
C GLU A 81 5.16 4.85 28.67
N LYS A 82 4.76 3.61 29.03
CA LYS A 82 5.62 2.46 29.25
C LYS A 82 6.06 1.78 27.95
N TYR A 83 5.26 1.81 26.88
CA TYR A 83 5.60 1.10 25.64
C TYR A 83 5.28 1.92 24.40
N ARG A 84 6.31 2.18 23.59
CA ARG A 84 6.10 2.69 22.23
C ARG A 84 5.46 1.59 21.38
N PRO A 85 4.51 1.91 20.49
CA PRO A 85 3.85 0.92 19.66
C PRO A 85 4.87 0.18 18.79
N THR A 86 4.82 -1.15 18.89
CA THR A 86 5.66 -2.10 18.17
C THR A 86 5.19 -2.25 16.73
N VAL A 87 3.89 -2.06 16.49
CA VAL A 87 3.31 -2.08 15.15
C VAL A 87 2.43 -0.84 14.97
N ILE A 88 2.68 -0.09 13.90
CA ILE A 88 1.74 0.90 13.39
C ILE A 88 1.53 0.55 11.92
N ASP A 89 0.28 0.41 11.49
CA ASP A 89 -0.07 0.19 10.10
C ASP A 89 -1.27 1.05 9.69
N ILE A 90 -1.02 2.07 8.89
CA ILE A 90 -2.05 3.01 8.45
C ILE A 90 -2.16 2.90 6.93
N LYS A 91 -3.34 2.51 6.44
CA LYS A 91 -3.64 2.33 5.01
C LYS A 91 -4.67 3.35 4.54
N ALA A 92 -4.40 4.01 3.41
CA ALA A 92 -5.33 4.92 2.76
C ALA A 92 -5.99 4.28 1.54
N TYR A 93 -7.30 4.42 1.44
CA TYR A 93 -8.12 3.94 0.34
C TYR A 93 -8.94 5.06 -0.27
N THR A 94 -9.34 4.90 -1.53
CA THR A 94 -10.19 5.87 -2.26
C THR A 94 -11.65 5.46 -2.29
N SER A 95 -11.97 4.24 -1.83
CA SER A 95 -13.33 3.75 -1.66
C SER A 95 -13.42 2.75 -0.51
N GLU A 96 -14.53 2.75 0.22
CA GLU A 96 -14.80 1.71 1.22
C GLU A 96 -14.78 0.30 0.62
N LYS A 97 -15.18 0.19 -0.64
CA LYS A 97 -15.20 -1.07 -1.38
C LYS A 97 -13.79 -1.67 -1.49
N TYR A 98 -12.77 -0.84 -1.67
CA TYR A 98 -11.38 -1.26 -1.71
C TYR A 98 -10.85 -1.62 -0.32
N ALA A 99 -11.23 -0.87 0.72
CA ALA A 99 -10.88 -1.20 2.10
C ALA A 99 -11.46 -2.56 2.53
N LYS A 100 -12.70 -2.85 2.14
CA LYS A 100 -13.39 -4.13 2.40
C LYS A 100 -12.96 -5.27 1.47
N SER A 101 -12.07 -5.00 0.52
CA SER A 101 -11.56 -6.05 -0.38
C SER A 101 -10.32 -6.69 0.24
N ASP A 102 -10.25 -8.03 0.26
CA ASP A 102 -9.06 -8.79 0.67
C ASP A 102 -7.90 -8.68 -0.34
N LEU A 103 -7.84 -7.59 -1.11
CA LEU A 103 -6.99 -7.41 -2.28
C LEU A 103 -5.91 -6.33 -2.09
N ASP A 104 -5.70 -5.85 -0.87
CA ASP A 104 -4.69 -4.83 -0.51
C ASP A 104 -4.71 -3.62 -1.49
N GLN A 105 -5.92 -3.14 -1.81
CA GLN A 105 -6.14 -2.07 -2.78
C GLN A 105 -5.94 -0.65 -2.21
N TRP A 106 -5.07 -0.51 -1.22
CA TRP A 106 -4.68 0.79 -0.67
C TRP A 106 -3.86 1.58 -1.71
N ILE A 107 -3.94 2.90 -1.65
CA ILE A 107 -3.17 3.81 -2.52
C ILE A 107 -1.88 4.30 -1.86
N GLY A 108 -1.89 4.40 -0.53
CA GLY A 108 -0.71 4.71 0.28
C GLY A 108 -0.79 3.99 1.62
N ARG A 109 0.37 3.69 2.17
CA ARG A 109 0.53 2.97 3.44
C ARG A 109 1.73 3.52 4.18
N VAL A 110 1.55 3.87 5.45
CA VAL A 110 2.67 4.09 6.37
C VAL A 110 2.68 2.96 7.39
N SER A 111 3.84 2.32 7.53
CA SER A 111 3.97 1.15 8.40
C SER A 111 5.27 1.17 9.20
N LYS A 112 5.19 0.70 10.44
CA LYS A 112 6.32 0.41 11.32
C LYS A 112 6.08 -0.95 11.96
N THR A 113 7.13 -1.78 12.02
CA THR A 113 7.09 -3.11 12.62
C THR A 113 8.35 -3.35 13.44
N GLY A 114 8.18 -3.81 14.67
CA GLY A 114 9.26 -4.14 15.60
C GLY A 114 10.07 -2.92 16.04
N PHE A 115 11.39 -3.11 16.19
CA PHE A 115 12.31 -2.08 16.68
C PHE A 115 12.73 -1.03 15.62
N ASN A 116 12.15 -1.07 14.41
CA ASN A 116 12.45 -0.06 13.41
C ASN A 116 12.06 1.32 13.93
N THR A 117 13.03 2.24 13.98
CA THR A 117 12.82 3.59 14.50
C THR A 117 12.14 4.50 13.50
N LYS A 118 12.16 4.16 12.20
CA LYS A 118 11.62 4.99 11.12
C LYS A 118 10.38 4.35 10.48
N PRO A 119 9.30 5.14 10.24
CA PRO A 119 8.17 4.68 9.45
C PRO A 119 8.60 4.39 8.00
N ARG A 120 7.95 3.40 7.38
CA ARG A 120 8.11 3.07 5.95
C ARG A 120 6.85 3.48 5.20
N PHE A 121 7.01 4.44 4.29
CA PHE A 121 5.97 4.85 3.36
C PHE A 121 6.02 3.97 2.11
N LYS A 122 4.87 3.47 1.70
CA LYS A 122 4.68 2.72 0.46
C LYS A 122 3.51 3.31 -0.31
N TYR A 123 3.63 3.28 -1.63
CA TYR A 123 2.61 3.73 -2.55
C TYR A 123 2.29 2.61 -3.52
N ASN A 124 1.00 2.36 -3.74
CA ASN A 124 0.58 1.43 -4.77
C ASN A 124 0.40 2.24 -6.05
N GLU A 125 1.45 2.40 -6.85
CA GLU A 125 1.40 3.26 -8.04
C GLU A 125 0.26 2.90 -8.98
N ARG A 126 -0.10 1.61 -9.08
CA ARG A 126 -1.24 1.18 -9.88
C ARG A 126 -2.55 1.73 -9.32
N GLN A 127 -2.82 1.61 -8.03
CA GLN A 127 -4.06 2.17 -7.47
C GLN A 127 -4.02 3.70 -7.45
N PHE A 128 -2.86 4.29 -7.17
CA PHE A 128 -2.64 5.72 -7.11
C PHE A 128 -2.84 6.39 -8.47
N ASN A 129 -2.33 5.81 -9.56
CA ASN A 129 -2.53 6.33 -10.92
C ASN A 129 -3.97 6.11 -11.43
N ASN A 130 -4.70 5.17 -10.82
CA ASN A 130 -6.12 4.96 -11.06
C ASN A 130 -7.00 5.74 -10.05
N ASN A 131 -6.41 6.62 -9.24
CA ASN A 131 -7.11 7.43 -8.25
C ASN A 131 -7.85 8.61 -8.91
N GLY A 132 -8.88 8.31 -9.66
CA GLY A 132 -9.69 9.32 -10.35
C GLY A 132 -10.79 8.71 -11.17
N GLU A 133 -10.49 7.64 -11.92
CA GLU A 133 -11.45 6.74 -12.54
C GLU A 133 -10.65 5.75 -13.41
N SER A 134 -10.86 4.45 -13.21
CA SER A 134 -11.36 3.67 -14.33
C SER A 134 -12.22 2.56 -13.77
N THR A 135 -13.52 2.66 -14.02
CA THR A 135 -14.35 1.48 -14.21
C THR A 135 -13.75 0.72 -15.40
N GLU A 136 -12.66 -0.01 -15.18
CA GLU A 136 -12.04 -0.82 -16.22
C GLU A 136 -12.99 -1.99 -16.51
N ILE A 137 -13.94 -1.73 -17.41
CA ILE A 137 -14.85 -2.70 -17.97
C ILE A 137 -14.03 -3.53 -18.95
N LYS A 138 -13.71 -4.76 -18.57
CA LYS A 138 -13.13 -5.76 -19.49
C LYS A 138 -14.16 -6.85 -19.69
N PHE A 139 -14.37 -7.24 -20.94
CA PHE A 139 -15.38 -8.25 -21.30
C PHE A 139 -16.79 -7.88 -20.81
N GLY A 140 -17.14 -6.58 -20.79
CA GLY A 140 -18.43 -6.11 -20.28
C GLY A 140 -18.59 -6.18 -18.76
N LEU A 141 -17.53 -6.51 -18.01
CA LEU A 141 -17.58 -6.69 -16.56
C LEU A 141 -16.61 -5.73 -15.85
N SER A 142 -17.08 -5.16 -14.73
CA SER A 142 -16.22 -4.42 -13.82
C SER A 142 -15.16 -5.33 -13.20
N LYS A 143 -14.04 -4.75 -12.74
CA LYS A 143 -12.99 -5.50 -12.02
C LYS A 143 -13.53 -6.33 -10.87
N LEU A 144 -14.50 -5.79 -10.12
CA LEU A 144 -15.07 -6.48 -8.97
C LEU A 144 -15.96 -7.67 -9.38
N GLU A 145 -16.76 -7.51 -10.44
CA GLU A 145 -17.55 -8.62 -10.99
C GLU A 145 -16.64 -9.75 -11.48
N ARG A 146 -15.58 -9.41 -12.23
CA ARG A 146 -14.57 -10.39 -12.68
C ARG A 146 -13.94 -11.13 -11.51
N TYR A 147 -13.59 -10.42 -10.43
CA TYR A 147 -13.05 -11.05 -9.23
C TYR A 147 -14.07 -11.91 -8.49
N GLY A 148 -15.34 -11.48 -8.44
CA GLY A 148 -16.43 -12.28 -7.89
C GLY A 148 -16.63 -13.59 -8.66
N ILE A 149 -16.51 -13.55 -9.98
CA ILE A 149 -16.52 -14.74 -10.85
C ILE A 149 -15.30 -15.61 -10.57
N TRP A 150 -14.10 -15.05 -10.54
CA TRP A 150 -12.87 -15.79 -10.23
C TRP A 150 -12.97 -16.53 -8.87
N LYS A 151 -13.45 -15.85 -7.82
CA LYS A 151 -13.69 -16.51 -6.51
C LYS A 151 -14.68 -17.66 -6.58
N LYS A 152 -15.69 -17.58 -7.44
CA LYS A 152 -16.64 -18.69 -7.65
C LYS A 152 -15.97 -19.86 -8.37
N ILE A 153 -15.10 -19.58 -9.35
CA ILE A 153 -14.31 -20.60 -10.06
C ILE A 153 -13.40 -21.33 -9.09
N ILE A 154 -12.57 -20.61 -8.31
CA ILE A 154 -11.67 -21.24 -7.32
C ILE A 154 -12.43 -22.10 -6.32
N ARG A 155 -13.53 -21.60 -5.75
CA ARG A 155 -14.36 -22.40 -4.82
C ARG A 155 -14.98 -23.64 -5.47
N ALA A 156 -15.28 -23.59 -6.76
CA ALA A 156 -15.78 -24.73 -7.50
C ALA A 156 -14.66 -25.74 -7.78
N GLU A 157 -13.45 -25.27 -8.10
CA GLU A 157 -12.24 -26.09 -8.24
C GLU A 157 -11.88 -26.79 -6.93
N ASP A 158 -11.82 -26.04 -5.82
CA ASP A 158 -11.56 -26.59 -4.48
C ASP A 158 -12.57 -27.69 -4.12
N ARG A 159 -13.86 -27.42 -4.36
CA ARG A 159 -14.92 -28.42 -4.10
C ARG A 159 -14.77 -29.65 -5.00
N ALA A 160 -14.48 -29.46 -6.28
CA ALA A 160 -14.28 -30.56 -7.21
C ALA A 160 -13.07 -31.41 -6.80
N ALA A 161 -11.99 -30.78 -6.31
CA ALA A 161 -10.83 -31.47 -5.77
C ALA A 161 -11.19 -32.27 -4.52
N ASP A 162 -11.91 -31.69 -3.56
CA ASP A 162 -12.37 -32.38 -2.35
C ASP A 162 -13.28 -33.58 -2.69
N GLU A 163 -14.20 -33.41 -3.65
CA GLU A 163 -15.09 -34.47 -4.13
C GLU A 163 -14.29 -35.59 -4.82
N ALA A 164 -13.31 -35.25 -5.65
CA ALA A 164 -12.44 -36.22 -6.30
C ALA A 164 -11.60 -37.03 -5.30
N ILE A 165 -11.01 -36.36 -4.29
CA ILE A 165 -10.27 -37.03 -3.21
C ILE A 165 -11.19 -38.00 -2.45
N LYS A 166 -12.45 -37.61 -2.24
CA LYS A 166 -13.42 -38.45 -1.54
C LYS A 166 -13.89 -39.65 -2.37
N GLU A 167 -14.09 -39.46 -3.68
CA GLU A 167 -14.53 -40.52 -4.59
C GLU A 167 -13.41 -41.49 -4.94
N PHE A 168 -12.17 -40.99 -5.01
CA PHE A 168 -10.97 -41.74 -5.34
C PHE A 168 -9.92 -41.62 -4.23
N PRO A 169 -10.17 -42.19 -3.04
CA PRO A 169 -9.26 -42.07 -1.89
C PRO A 169 -7.92 -42.77 -2.11
N ASP A 170 -7.88 -43.73 -3.05
CA ASP A 170 -6.69 -44.47 -3.46
C ASP A 170 -6.04 -43.90 -4.74
N MET A 171 -6.51 -42.76 -5.28
CA MET A 171 -5.67 -41.98 -6.20
C MET A 171 -4.44 -41.57 -5.40
N THR A 172 -3.34 -42.23 -5.70
CA THR A 172 -2.05 -42.10 -5.05
C THR A 172 -1.68 -40.61 -4.89
N PRO A 173 -1.10 -40.22 -3.74
CA PRO A 173 -0.63 -38.86 -3.50
C PRO A 173 0.31 -38.38 -4.61
N LEU A 174 0.53 -37.06 -4.68
CA LEU A 174 1.48 -36.36 -5.56
C LEU A 174 2.84 -37.04 -5.81
N GLU A 175 3.26 -38.03 -5.02
CA GLU A 175 4.51 -38.78 -5.18
C GLU A 175 4.65 -39.46 -6.55
N GLU A 176 3.60 -40.08 -7.11
CA GLU A 176 3.67 -40.66 -8.46
C GLU A 176 3.75 -39.58 -9.56
N PHE A 177 3.14 -38.41 -9.31
CA PHE A 177 3.27 -37.26 -10.21
C PHE A 177 4.66 -36.62 -10.11
N GLU A 178 5.24 -36.57 -8.92
CA GLU A 178 6.58 -36.04 -8.68
C GLU A 178 7.66 -36.97 -9.26
N GLU A 179 7.48 -38.29 -9.16
CA GLU A 179 8.32 -39.26 -9.86
C GLU A 179 8.22 -39.12 -11.38
N LEU A 180 6.99 -38.98 -11.92
CA LEU A 180 6.77 -38.79 -13.35
C LEU A 180 7.36 -37.46 -13.85
N GLU A 181 7.20 -36.37 -13.09
CA GLU A 181 7.77 -35.05 -13.41
C GLU A 181 9.30 -35.12 -13.42
N ASN A 182 9.90 -35.79 -12.43
CA ASN A 182 11.34 -36.00 -12.37
C ASN A 182 11.87 -36.88 -13.50
N GLU A 183 11.14 -37.94 -13.89
CA GLU A 183 11.48 -38.79 -15.03
C GLU A 183 11.46 -37.98 -16.33
N LEU A 184 10.41 -37.19 -16.56
CA LEU A 184 10.26 -36.34 -17.74
C LEU A 184 11.37 -35.27 -17.81
N LEU A 185 11.70 -34.63 -16.69
CA LEU A 185 12.79 -33.64 -16.59
C LEU A 185 14.16 -34.26 -16.86
N SER A 186 14.42 -35.47 -16.35
CA SER A 186 15.66 -36.21 -16.60
C SER A 186 15.82 -36.54 -18.09
N LYS A 187 14.76 -37.06 -18.70
CA LYS A 187 14.73 -37.41 -20.13
C LYS A 187 14.96 -36.18 -21.01
N PHE A 188 14.27 -35.08 -20.72
CA PHE A 188 14.43 -33.82 -21.44
C PHE A 188 15.87 -33.28 -21.39
N LYS A 189 16.54 -33.35 -20.23
CA LYS A 189 17.95 -32.93 -20.09
C LYS A 189 18.91 -33.84 -20.87
N SER A 190 18.66 -35.15 -20.88
CA SER A 190 19.45 -36.10 -21.68
C SER A 190 19.32 -35.81 -23.17
N ASP A 191 18.11 -35.57 -23.65
CA ASP A 191 17.84 -35.28 -25.07
C ASP A 191 18.52 -33.98 -25.51
N LEU A 192 18.48 -32.94 -24.67
CA LEU A 192 19.19 -31.67 -24.92
C LEU A 192 20.71 -31.87 -25.05
N ALA A 193 21.31 -32.64 -24.14
CA ALA A 193 22.75 -32.91 -24.16
C ALA A 193 23.21 -33.70 -25.40
N GLN A 194 22.33 -34.50 -26.00
CA GLN A 194 22.61 -35.22 -27.24
C GLN A 194 22.45 -34.34 -28.50
N THR A 195 21.62 -33.30 -28.45
CA THR A 195 21.45 -32.35 -29.57
C THR A 195 22.51 -31.25 -29.63
N GLU A 196 23.25 -31.00 -28.53
CA GLU A 196 24.28 -29.96 -28.45
C GLU A 196 25.73 -30.48 -28.67
N GLY A 197 25.91 -31.78 -28.91
CA GLY A 197 27.21 -32.41 -29.25
C GLY A 197 27.30 -32.83 -30.71
#